data_AF-A0A2Z3J7P9-F1
#
_entry.id   AF-A0A2Z3J7P9-F1
#
_cell.length_a   1.000
_cell.length_b   1.000
_cell.length_c   1.000
_cell.angle_alpha   90.00
_cell.angle_beta   90.00
_cell.angle_gamma   90.00
#
_symmetry.space_group_name_H-M   'P 1'
#
loop_
_entity.id
_entity.type
_entity.pdbx_description
1 polymer ?
#
loop_
_entity_poly.entity_id
_entity_poly.type
_entity_poly.pdbx_seq_one_letter_code
_entity_poly.pdbx_strand_id
1 'polypeptide(L)'
;MTPKHFGLAALASLSLLISGPALATVTYLNFSASGISGALALTYGSATDALYSDGYEITGISGTFSDANNGLDISNENITSLVAVNNATPEPTNRLAPHDFSRFPVASGLSPNSNGYLTYDNLIWPGGSPQTATDYPFHGGLLDIYGLLFNLGNGDVVGLWSDGIGSPGSSGTAFYGVAVATHTQALDYVSPGVSVPEPGSLPMFLAALCLVLGMGRRHLGLNVRLD
;
A
#
# COMPACT_ATOMS: atom_id res chain seq x y z
N MET A 1 -30.40 56.55 -14.50
CA MET A 1 -30.58 55.10 -14.26
C MET A 1 -29.21 54.45 -14.40
N THR A 2 -28.61 54.07 -13.27
CA THR A 2 -27.28 53.44 -13.18
C THR A 2 -27.45 51.93 -12.97
N PRO A 3 -26.71 51.06 -13.68
CA PRO A 3 -26.66 49.66 -13.31
C PRO A 3 -25.58 49.47 -12.23
N LYS A 4 -25.94 48.80 -11.13
CA LYS A 4 -25.02 48.33 -10.10
C LYS A 4 -24.67 46.86 -10.39
N HIS A 5 -23.38 46.53 -10.34
CA HIS A 5 -22.84 45.18 -10.40
C HIS A 5 -23.13 44.38 -9.12
N PHE A 6 -23.50 43.11 -9.26
CA PHE A 6 -23.37 41.97 -8.34
C PHE A 6 -23.71 40.73 -9.19
N GLY A 7 -23.05 39.59 -9.20
CA GLY A 7 -21.92 39.01 -8.47
C GLY A 7 -21.78 37.56 -8.95
N LEU A 8 -20.57 37.00 -8.88
CA LEU A 8 -20.22 35.59 -9.12
C LEU A 8 -21.19 34.60 -8.44
N ALA A 9 -21.51 33.49 -9.12
CA ALA A 9 -21.37 32.10 -8.64
C ALA A 9 -22.28 31.13 -9.40
N ALA A 10 -21.71 30.04 -9.95
CA ALA A 10 -22.18 28.66 -9.76
C ALA A 10 -21.26 27.70 -10.55
N LEU A 11 -20.35 27.05 -9.82
CA LEU A 11 -19.65 25.83 -10.25
C LEU A 11 -20.44 24.60 -9.78
N ALA A 12 -20.21 23.49 -10.49
CA ALA A 12 -20.60 22.10 -10.19
C ALA A 12 -22.08 21.74 -10.49
N SER A 13 -22.42 20.60 -11.07
CA SER A 13 -21.74 19.31 -11.17
C SER A 13 -22.36 18.49 -12.31
N LEU A 14 -21.56 17.99 -13.26
CA LEU A 14 -21.99 16.94 -14.19
C LEU A 14 -21.38 15.62 -13.73
N SER A 15 -22.09 14.92 -12.84
CA SER A 15 -21.80 13.52 -12.51
C SER A 15 -22.30 12.64 -13.65
N LEU A 16 -21.42 12.35 -14.61
CA LEU A 16 -21.59 11.21 -15.50
C LEU A 16 -21.43 9.94 -14.66
N LEU A 17 -22.57 9.35 -14.29
CA LEU A 17 -22.65 7.96 -13.84
C LEU A 17 -22.25 7.06 -15.01
N ILE A 18 -20.94 6.81 -15.14
CA ILE A 18 -20.43 5.72 -15.96
C ILE A 18 -20.26 4.56 -14.99
N SER A 19 -21.20 3.62 -15.01
CA SER A 19 -20.95 2.29 -14.47
C SER A 19 -19.85 1.66 -15.33
N GLY A 20 -18.60 1.90 -14.96
CA GLY A 20 -17.44 1.26 -15.58
C GLY A 20 -17.34 -0.19 -15.14
N PRO A 21 -16.66 -1.06 -15.93
CA PRO A 21 -16.18 -2.33 -15.39
C PRO A 21 -15.31 -2.04 -14.17
N ALA A 22 -15.33 -2.89 -13.14
CA ALA A 22 -14.48 -2.75 -11.96
C ALA A 22 -13.03 -2.58 -12.41
N LEU A 23 -12.51 -1.35 -12.34
CA LEU A 23 -11.16 -1.03 -12.75
C LEU A 23 -10.25 -1.56 -11.65
N ALA A 24 -9.56 -2.66 -11.95
CA ALA A 24 -8.44 -3.08 -11.12
C ALA A 24 -7.44 -1.92 -11.09
N THR A 25 -7.22 -1.36 -9.91
CA THR A 25 -6.33 -0.23 -9.71
C THR A 25 -4.92 -0.78 -9.50
N VAL A 26 -3.96 -0.24 -10.26
CA VAL A 26 -2.55 -0.57 -10.09
C VAL A 26 -1.90 0.48 -9.20
N THR A 27 -1.35 0.05 -8.07
CA THR A 27 -0.49 0.87 -7.20
C THR A 27 0.94 0.35 -7.29
N TYR A 28 1.87 1.28 -7.41
CA TYR A 28 3.30 0.96 -7.35
C TYR A 28 3.81 1.18 -5.93
N LEU A 29 4.48 0.16 -5.40
CA LEU A 29 5.08 0.19 -4.08
C LEU A 29 6.57 -0.10 -4.24
N ASN A 30 7.41 0.91 -4.03
CA ASN A 30 8.86 0.71 -3.97
C ASN A 30 9.28 0.74 -2.51
N PHE A 31 10.25 -0.08 -2.17
CA PHE A 31 10.80 -0.08 -0.82
C PHE A 31 12.29 -0.39 -0.81
N SER A 32 12.97 0.07 0.22
CA SER A 32 14.39 -0.16 0.40
C SER A 32 14.80 -0.13 1.87
N ALA A 33 15.78 -0.97 2.20
CA ALA A 33 16.52 -0.94 3.46
C ALA A 33 18.01 -1.18 3.15
N SER A 34 18.86 -1.31 4.17
CA SER A 34 20.25 -1.71 3.95
C SER A 34 20.28 -3.12 3.35
N GLY A 35 20.89 -3.27 2.18
CA GLY A 35 21.01 -4.55 1.47
C GLY A 35 19.73 -5.06 0.78
N ILE A 36 18.57 -4.42 1.01
CA ILE A 36 17.27 -4.86 0.49
C ILE A 36 16.62 -3.80 -0.39
N SER A 37 16.03 -4.22 -1.50
CA SER A 37 15.16 -3.37 -2.30
C SER A 37 14.07 -4.16 -3.01
N GLY A 38 12.89 -3.57 -3.14
CA GLY A 38 11.79 -4.13 -3.91
C GLY A 38 11.06 -3.06 -4.72
N ALA A 39 10.60 -3.45 -5.91
CA ALA A 39 9.75 -2.62 -6.76
C ALA A 39 8.54 -3.44 -7.18
N LEU A 40 7.38 -3.14 -6.61
CA LEU A 40 6.15 -3.91 -6.74
C LEU A 40 5.11 -3.12 -7.53
N ALA A 41 4.43 -3.80 -8.46
CA ALA A 41 3.18 -3.36 -9.05
C ALA A 41 2.06 -4.24 -8.50
N LEU A 42 1.20 -3.64 -7.66
CA LEU A 42 0.08 -4.28 -6.99
C LEU A 42 -1.20 -3.97 -7.72
N THR A 43 -2.01 -4.98 -7.99
CA THR A 43 -3.35 -4.82 -8.56
C THR A 43 -4.38 -5.16 -7.50
N TYR A 44 -5.29 -4.24 -7.21
CA TYR A 44 -6.41 -4.46 -6.28
C TYR A 44 -7.73 -4.01 -6.91
N GLY A 45 -8.82 -4.68 -6.53
CA GLY A 45 -10.14 -4.45 -7.10
C GLY A 45 -11.07 -3.69 -6.16
N SER A 46 -12.36 -3.79 -6.41
CA SER A 46 -13.41 -3.33 -5.48
C SER A 46 -13.75 -4.36 -4.41
N ALA A 47 -13.09 -5.53 -4.41
CA ALA A 47 -13.24 -6.53 -3.36
C ALA A 47 -12.51 -6.04 -2.11
N THR A 48 -13.14 -6.24 -0.96
CA THR A 48 -12.68 -5.74 0.33
C THR A 48 -12.84 -6.83 1.36
N ASP A 49 -12.01 -6.76 2.39
CA ASP A 49 -12.13 -7.62 3.55
C ASP A 49 -13.54 -7.53 4.17
N ALA A 50 -14.01 -8.67 4.70
CA ALA A 50 -15.36 -8.76 5.23
C ALA A 50 -15.57 -7.99 6.54
N LEU A 51 -14.51 -7.80 7.32
CA LEU A 51 -14.51 -6.97 8.53
C LEU A 51 -14.23 -5.50 8.20
N TYR A 52 -13.39 -5.24 7.18
CA TYR A 52 -12.91 -3.92 6.82
C TYR A 52 -13.23 -3.53 5.37
N SER A 53 -14.28 -2.72 5.19
CA SER A 53 -14.70 -2.23 3.87
C SER A 53 -13.72 -1.25 3.20
N ASP A 54 -12.68 -0.83 3.90
CA ASP A 54 -11.63 0.08 3.43
C ASP A 54 -10.28 -0.64 3.21
N GLY A 55 -10.19 -1.93 3.54
CA GLY A 55 -9.08 -2.81 3.19
C GLY A 55 -9.39 -3.54 1.89
N TYR A 56 -8.65 -3.22 0.82
CA TYR A 56 -8.90 -3.80 -0.50
C TYR A 56 -8.04 -5.02 -0.75
N GLU A 57 -8.63 -6.07 -1.29
CA GLU A 57 -7.92 -7.30 -1.62
C GLU A 57 -6.94 -7.07 -2.77
N ILE A 58 -5.66 -7.38 -2.53
CA ILE A 58 -4.66 -7.43 -3.58
C ILE A 58 -4.86 -8.73 -4.38
N THR A 59 -5.12 -8.59 -5.66
CA THR A 59 -5.46 -9.69 -6.59
C THR A 59 -4.32 -10.06 -7.53
N GLY A 60 -3.31 -9.19 -7.64
CA GLY A 60 -2.15 -9.43 -8.49
C GLY A 60 -0.92 -8.67 -8.01
N ILE A 61 0.24 -9.26 -8.28
CA ILE A 61 1.55 -8.70 -7.98
C ILE A 61 2.53 -9.02 -9.11
N SER A 62 3.41 -8.08 -9.39
CA SER A 62 4.58 -8.28 -10.25
C SER A 62 5.70 -7.34 -9.82
N GLY A 63 6.92 -7.57 -10.30
CA GLY A 63 8.05 -6.72 -10.00
C GLY A 63 9.31 -7.50 -9.69
N THR A 64 10.24 -6.84 -8.99
CA THR A 64 11.52 -7.45 -8.62
C THR A 64 11.85 -7.21 -7.15
N PHE A 65 12.66 -8.11 -6.60
CA PHE A 65 13.18 -8.04 -5.25
C PHE A 65 14.68 -8.36 -5.24
N SER A 66 15.42 -7.69 -4.36
CA SER A 66 16.83 -7.96 -4.12
C SER A 66 17.12 -7.95 -2.63
N ASP A 67 17.99 -8.86 -2.20
CA ASP A 67 18.49 -8.96 -0.83
C ASP A 67 19.92 -9.50 -0.86
N ALA A 68 20.86 -8.67 -0.41
CA ALA A 68 22.28 -9.00 -0.27
C ALA A 68 22.70 -9.31 1.17
N ASN A 69 21.75 -9.29 2.12
CA ASN A 69 22.04 -9.58 3.52
C ASN A 69 22.29 -11.07 3.72
N ASN A 70 23.01 -11.41 4.79
CA ASN A 70 23.25 -12.79 5.26
C ASN A 70 23.82 -13.75 4.19
N GLY A 71 24.40 -13.23 3.10
CA GLY A 71 24.91 -14.03 1.98
C GLY A 71 23.82 -14.60 1.07
N LEU A 72 22.63 -13.99 1.04
CA LEU A 72 21.51 -14.45 0.21
C LEU A 72 21.71 -14.18 -1.27
N ASP A 73 22.43 -13.10 -1.62
CA ASP A 73 22.78 -12.73 -3.00
C ASP A 73 21.59 -12.75 -3.99
N ILE A 74 20.38 -12.44 -3.49
CA ILE A 74 19.17 -12.32 -4.32
C ILE A 74 19.28 -11.00 -5.08
N SER A 75 19.30 -11.06 -6.41
CA SER A 75 19.51 -9.88 -7.25
C SER A 75 18.46 -9.79 -8.36
N ASN A 76 17.58 -8.79 -8.25
CA ASN A 76 16.47 -8.54 -9.17
C ASN A 76 15.63 -9.79 -9.48
N GLU A 77 15.43 -10.62 -8.46
CA GLU A 77 14.64 -11.83 -8.59
C GLU A 77 13.18 -11.46 -8.88
N ASN A 78 12.57 -12.20 -9.80
CA ASN A 78 11.23 -11.86 -10.26
C ASN A 78 10.18 -12.28 -9.23
N ILE A 79 9.22 -11.40 -8.98
CA ILE A 79 8.04 -11.73 -8.18
C ILE A 79 7.06 -12.52 -9.05
N THR A 80 6.67 -13.70 -8.60
CA THR A 80 5.88 -14.64 -9.42
C THR A 80 4.38 -14.63 -9.09
N SER A 81 4.04 -14.51 -7.81
CA SER A 81 2.65 -14.64 -7.35
C SER A 81 2.49 -14.17 -5.91
N LEU A 82 1.25 -13.85 -5.53
CA LEU A 82 0.87 -13.73 -4.12
C LEU A 82 0.81 -15.13 -3.49
N VAL A 83 1.18 -15.23 -2.22
CA VAL A 83 0.83 -16.41 -1.43
C VAL A 83 -0.67 -16.36 -1.15
N ALA A 84 -1.38 -17.45 -1.44
CA ALA A 84 -2.83 -17.50 -1.29
C ALA A 84 -3.26 -17.28 0.16
N VAL A 85 -4.28 -16.44 0.37
CA VAL A 85 -4.96 -16.28 1.66
C VAL A 85 -5.54 -17.63 2.10
N ASN A 86 -5.34 -18.00 3.36
CA ASN A 86 -5.79 -19.26 3.94
C ASN A 86 -6.78 -19.13 5.10
N ASN A 87 -7.18 -17.91 5.46
CA ASN A 87 -8.17 -17.62 6.50
C ASN A 87 -7.85 -18.36 7.81
N ALA A 88 -6.59 -18.26 8.24
CA ALA A 88 -6.14 -18.85 9.49
C ALA A 88 -6.92 -18.28 10.68
N THR A 89 -7.00 -19.04 11.77
CA THR A 89 -7.57 -18.50 13.01
C THR A 89 -6.51 -17.62 13.70
N PRO A 90 -6.77 -16.34 13.97
CA PRO A 90 -5.89 -15.49 14.75
C PRO A 90 -5.85 -15.95 16.21
N GLU A 91 -4.96 -15.36 17.01
CA GLU A 91 -4.92 -15.65 18.44
C GLU A 91 -6.28 -15.32 19.10
N PRO A 92 -6.77 -16.10 20.08
CA PRO A 92 -8.13 -15.94 20.63
C PRO A 92 -8.45 -14.57 21.24
N THR A 93 -7.40 -13.85 21.65
CA THR A 93 -7.47 -12.49 22.19
C THR A 93 -7.51 -11.42 21.12
N ASN A 94 -7.11 -11.74 19.89
CA ASN A 94 -7.09 -10.81 18.79
C ASN A 94 -8.46 -10.76 18.10
N ARG A 95 -9.18 -9.67 18.34
CA ARG A 95 -10.54 -9.41 17.86
C ARG A 95 -10.59 -8.47 16.66
N LEU A 96 -9.42 -7.95 16.24
CA LEU A 96 -9.30 -6.97 15.17
C LEU A 96 -8.62 -7.56 13.92
N ALA A 97 -8.21 -8.82 13.95
CA ALA A 97 -7.63 -9.46 12.77
C ALA A 97 -8.64 -9.40 11.59
N PRO A 98 -8.20 -9.00 10.39
CA PRO A 98 -9.01 -9.05 9.18
C PRO A 98 -9.52 -10.46 8.94
N HIS A 99 -10.63 -10.56 8.21
CA HIS A 99 -11.17 -11.85 7.81
C HIS A 99 -10.16 -12.64 6.96
N ASP A 100 -9.37 -11.95 6.14
CA ASP A 100 -8.36 -12.54 5.27
C ASP A 100 -7.04 -12.90 6.00
N PHE A 101 -7.00 -12.77 7.33
CA PHE A 101 -5.85 -13.13 8.15
C PHE A 101 -5.37 -14.55 7.83
N SER A 102 -4.07 -14.67 7.56
CA SER A 102 -3.44 -15.88 7.06
C SER A 102 -2.09 -16.12 7.73
N ARG A 103 -1.64 -17.37 7.65
CA ARG A 103 -0.37 -17.82 8.25
C ARG A 103 0.46 -18.63 7.28
N PHE A 104 1.74 -18.31 7.19
CA PHE A 104 2.74 -19.08 6.47
C PHE A 104 3.74 -19.69 7.45
N PRO A 105 3.85 -21.03 7.55
CA PRO A 105 4.72 -21.67 8.52
C PRO A 105 6.19 -21.55 8.12
N VAL A 106 7.02 -21.18 9.10
CA VAL A 106 8.48 -21.09 9.00
C VAL A 106 9.08 -21.83 10.19
N ALA A 107 9.77 -22.94 9.94
CA ALA A 107 10.17 -23.86 11.00
C ALA A 107 11.25 -23.31 11.95
N SER A 108 12.05 -22.33 11.52
CA SER A 108 13.14 -21.76 12.34
C SER A 108 13.50 -20.32 11.92
N GLY A 109 14.24 -19.60 12.76
CA GLY A 109 14.79 -18.27 12.43
C GLY A 109 13.86 -17.09 12.73
N LEU A 110 12.56 -17.30 12.93
CA LEU A 110 11.66 -16.26 13.43
C LEU A 110 11.78 -16.06 14.94
N SER A 111 11.35 -14.89 15.40
CA SER A 111 11.26 -14.59 16.83
C SER A 111 10.30 -15.56 17.52
N PRO A 112 10.49 -15.90 18.82
CA PRO A 112 9.54 -16.71 19.57
C PRO A 112 8.12 -16.13 19.57
N ASN A 113 7.99 -14.80 19.51
CA ASN A 113 6.69 -14.11 19.50
C ASN A 113 5.89 -14.37 18.21
N SER A 114 6.57 -14.71 17.11
CA SER A 114 5.93 -15.03 15.82
C SER A 114 5.34 -16.44 15.81
N ASN A 115 5.57 -17.26 16.84
CA ASN A 115 5.07 -18.64 16.97
C ASN A 115 5.36 -19.54 15.74
N GLY A 116 6.44 -19.27 15.01
CA GLY A 116 6.81 -20.02 13.80
C GLY A 116 6.00 -19.67 12.55
N TYR A 117 5.39 -18.49 12.49
CA TYR A 117 4.62 -18.03 11.33
C TYR A 117 5.03 -16.63 10.88
N LEU A 118 5.07 -16.44 9.56
CA LEU A 118 4.78 -15.13 8.97
C LEU A 118 3.26 -15.00 8.83
N THR A 119 2.71 -13.90 9.29
CA THR A 119 1.29 -13.57 9.16
C THR A 119 1.09 -12.57 8.04
N TYR A 120 0.00 -12.69 7.30
CA TYR A 120 -0.33 -11.82 6.16
C TYR A 120 -1.85 -11.79 5.95
N ASP A 121 -2.34 -10.78 5.26
CA ASP A 121 -3.74 -10.66 4.84
C ASP A 121 -3.89 -10.31 3.36
N ASN A 122 -2.81 -9.84 2.72
CA ASN A 122 -2.80 -9.32 1.35
C ASN A 122 -3.80 -8.17 1.13
N LEU A 123 -3.98 -7.30 2.12
CA LEU A 123 -4.82 -6.11 2.02
C LEU A 123 -3.97 -4.86 1.76
N ILE A 124 -4.52 -3.96 0.94
CA ILE A 124 -3.99 -2.61 0.77
C ILE A 124 -4.99 -1.57 1.28
N TRP A 125 -4.45 -0.54 1.92
CA TRP A 125 -5.18 0.52 2.60
C TRP A 125 -4.78 1.87 2.02
N PRO A 126 -5.37 2.31 0.89
CA PRO A 126 -4.99 3.57 0.24
C PRO A 126 -5.12 4.81 1.15
N GLY A 127 -6.00 4.73 2.16
CA GLY A 127 -6.19 5.78 3.18
C GLY A 127 -5.36 5.61 4.46
N GLY A 128 -4.53 4.58 4.53
CA GLY A 128 -3.84 4.15 5.75
C GLY A 128 -4.62 3.08 6.51
N SER A 129 -3.93 2.04 6.98
CA SER A 129 -4.52 0.93 7.71
C SER A 129 -5.08 1.38 9.07
N PRO A 130 -6.22 0.82 9.51
CA PRO A 130 -6.67 0.94 10.89
C PRO A 130 -5.83 0.02 11.80
N GLN A 131 -6.14 0.06 13.10
CA GLN A 131 -5.62 -0.97 14.00
C GLN A 131 -6.26 -2.33 13.67
N THR A 132 -5.44 -3.30 13.26
CA THR A 132 -5.87 -4.66 12.86
C THR A 132 -5.41 -5.77 13.81
N ALA A 133 -4.80 -5.41 14.95
CA ALA A 133 -4.61 -6.34 16.07
C ALA A 133 -4.95 -5.70 17.41
N THR A 134 -5.62 -6.47 18.27
CA THR A 134 -6.05 -5.99 19.60
C THR A 134 -4.88 -5.58 20.50
N ASP A 135 -3.75 -6.27 20.38
CA ASP A 135 -2.56 -6.10 21.21
C ASP A 135 -1.46 -5.22 20.56
N TYR A 136 -1.68 -4.74 19.34
CA TYR A 136 -0.76 -3.86 18.63
C TYR A 136 -1.43 -2.53 18.27
N PRO A 137 -1.07 -1.40 18.91
CA PRO A 137 -1.81 -0.15 18.77
C PRO A 137 -1.41 0.68 17.54
N PHE A 138 -0.26 0.42 16.91
CA PHE A 138 0.24 1.22 15.80
C PHE A 138 -0.41 0.79 14.48
N HIS A 139 -0.65 1.77 13.61
CA HIS A 139 -1.37 1.61 12.35
C HIS A 139 -1.08 2.80 11.41
N GLY A 140 -1.65 2.81 10.20
CA GLY A 140 -1.64 3.95 9.30
C GLY A 140 -0.78 3.80 8.04
N GLY A 141 -0.14 2.64 7.84
CA GLY A 141 0.59 2.33 6.60
C GLY A 141 -0.33 1.97 5.43
N LEU A 142 0.21 1.92 4.21
CA LEU A 142 -0.49 1.37 3.04
C LEU A 142 -0.79 -0.12 3.20
N LEU A 143 0.00 -0.79 4.04
CA LEU A 143 -0.23 -2.13 4.53
C LEU A 143 -0.55 -2.04 6.02
N ASP A 144 -1.16 -3.07 6.56
CA ASP A 144 -1.29 -3.22 8.00
C ASP A 144 -0.11 -4.05 8.56
N ILE A 145 -0.25 -4.53 9.80
CA ILE A 145 0.81 -5.27 10.49
C ILE A 145 0.96 -6.71 10.02
N TYR A 146 0.00 -7.24 9.26
CA TYR A 146 0.12 -8.55 8.63
C TYR A 146 0.67 -8.36 7.21
N GLY A 147 0.16 -7.37 6.49
CA GLY A 147 0.64 -6.96 5.20
C GLY A 147 0.53 -8.06 4.14
N LEU A 148 1.49 -8.08 3.23
CA LEU A 148 1.44 -8.93 2.04
C LEU A 148 2.56 -9.96 2.03
N LEU A 149 2.27 -11.12 1.43
CA LEU A 149 3.23 -12.21 1.25
C LEU A 149 3.25 -12.66 -0.21
N PHE A 150 4.45 -12.76 -0.81
CA PHE A 150 4.62 -13.14 -2.22
C PHE A 150 5.78 -14.10 -2.45
N ASN A 151 5.68 -14.85 -3.55
CA ASN A 151 6.68 -15.81 -3.99
C ASN A 151 7.67 -15.16 -4.96
N LEU A 152 8.93 -15.53 -4.83
CA LEU A 152 10.00 -15.20 -5.76
C LEU A 152 10.24 -16.34 -6.76
N GLY A 153 10.91 -16.04 -7.88
CA GLY A 153 11.23 -17.01 -8.93
C GLY A 153 12.19 -18.11 -8.47
N ASN A 154 12.99 -17.84 -7.43
CA ASN A 154 13.90 -18.81 -6.82
C ASN A 154 13.23 -19.76 -5.80
N GLY A 155 11.94 -19.54 -5.49
CA GLY A 155 11.16 -20.37 -4.57
C GLY A 155 11.08 -19.84 -3.13
N ASP A 156 11.74 -18.73 -2.80
CA ASP A 156 11.61 -18.07 -1.50
C ASP A 156 10.31 -17.27 -1.42
N VAL A 157 9.89 -16.96 -0.19
CA VAL A 157 8.78 -16.04 0.07
C VAL A 157 9.28 -14.77 0.74
N VAL A 158 8.63 -13.65 0.42
CA VAL A 158 8.91 -12.35 1.02
C VAL A 158 7.66 -11.78 1.66
N GLY A 159 7.75 -11.50 2.95
CA GLY A 159 6.72 -10.78 3.71
C GLY A 159 7.07 -9.31 3.79
N LEU A 160 6.11 -8.43 3.53
CA LEU A 160 6.24 -6.98 3.66
C LEU A 160 5.02 -6.45 4.43
N TRP A 161 5.26 -5.71 5.50
CA TRP A 161 4.21 -5.21 6.38
C TRP A 161 4.53 -3.81 6.89
N SER A 162 3.53 -3.13 7.45
CA SER A 162 3.72 -1.87 8.16
C SER A 162 3.75 -2.08 9.67
N ASP A 163 4.73 -1.50 10.34
CA ASP A 163 4.78 -1.36 11.80
C ASP A 163 3.96 -0.13 12.29
N GLY A 164 3.20 0.49 11.39
CA GLY A 164 2.39 1.68 11.65
C GLY A 164 3.19 2.97 11.86
N ILE A 165 2.49 4.04 12.22
CA ILE A 165 3.07 5.32 12.59
C ILE A 165 3.50 5.24 14.06
N GLY A 166 4.74 5.64 14.36
CA GLY A 166 5.41 5.45 15.67
C GLY A 166 4.76 6.12 16.89
N SER A 167 3.57 6.72 16.76
CA SER A 167 2.73 7.15 17.87
C SER A 167 1.25 7.03 17.48
N PRO A 168 0.43 6.26 18.23
CA PRO A 168 -1.00 6.13 17.94
C PRO A 168 -1.70 7.49 17.94
N GLY A 169 -2.47 7.80 16.89
CA GLY A 169 -3.18 9.08 16.74
C GLY A 169 -2.32 10.26 16.27
N SER A 170 -1.06 10.02 15.86
CA SER A 170 -0.22 11.05 15.24
C SER A 170 -0.25 10.95 13.71
N SER A 171 -0.11 12.10 13.03
CA SER A 171 0.21 12.14 11.60
C SER A 171 1.72 11.97 11.43
N GLY A 172 2.16 10.96 10.71
CA GLY A 172 3.58 10.69 10.47
C GLY A 172 3.77 9.61 9.40
N THR A 173 5.03 9.40 9.00
CA THR A 173 5.39 8.36 8.05
C THR A 173 5.33 6.99 8.74
N ALA A 174 4.64 6.04 8.12
CA ALA A 174 4.58 4.68 8.61
C ALA A 174 5.95 3.98 8.46
N PHE A 175 6.29 3.15 9.44
CA PHE A 175 7.44 2.26 9.39
C PHE A 175 7.03 0.94 8.75
N TYR A 176 7.98 0.29 8.08
CA TYR A 176 7.75 -1.00 7.46
C TYR A 176 8.83 -2.00 7.85
N GLY A 177 8.46 -3.27 7.75
CA GLY A 177 9.31 -4.42 7.92
C GLY A 177 9.27 -5.34 6.70
N VAL A 178 10.34 -6.09 6.52
CA VAL A 178 10.45 -7.10 5.47
C VAL A 178 11.12 -8.34 6.02
N ALA A 179 10.69 -9.51 5.55
CA ALA A 179 11.30 -10.78 5.88
C ALA A 179 11.40 -11.64 4.62
N VAL A 180 12.52 -12.35 4.47
CA VAL A 180 12.71 -13.37 3.44
C VAL A 180 12.73 -14.72 4.14
N ALA A 181 11.97 -15.69 3.64
CA ALA A 181 11.84 -16.99 4.28
C ALA A 181 11.57 -18.12 3.29
N THR A 182 11.75 -19.33 3.79
CA THR A 182 11.20 -20.56 3.23
C THR A 182 10.33 -21.24 4.28
N HIS A 183 9.72 -22.38 3.94
CA HIS A 183 9.04 -23.20 4.95
C HIS A 183 9.97 -23.70 6.07
N THR A 184 11.28 -23.78 5.83
CA THR A 184 12.23 -24.33 6.81
C THR A 184 12.87 -23.25 7.67
N GLN A 185 13.06 -22.04 7.15
CA GLN A 185 13.85 -21.03 7.83
C GLN A 185 13.52 -19.60 7.37
N ALA A 186 13.55 -18.65 8.31
CA ALA A 186 13.68 -17.23 8.02
C ALA A 186 15.13 -16.90 7.67
N LEU A 187 15.32 -16.40 6.46
CA LEU A 187 16.61 -16.13 5.83
C LEU A 187 17.12 -14.72 6.13
N ASP A 188 16.20 -13.74 6.15
CA ASP A 188 16.46 -12.40 6.67
C ASP A 188 15.20 -11.81 7.29
N TYR A 189 15.38 -10.88 8.23
CA TYR A 189 14.30 -10.19 8.92
C TYR A 189 14.74 -8.78 9.31
N VAL A 190 14.14 -7.77 8.70
CA VAL A 190 14.44 -6.36 8.95
C VAL A 190 13.16 -5.64 9.38
N SER A 191 13.06 -5.30 10.66
CA SER A 191 12.02 -4.42 11.20
C SER A 191 12.47 -3.84 12.56
N PRO A 192 12.24 -2.53 12.81
CA PRO A 192 11.86 -1.52 11.82
C PRO A 192 13.05 -1.19 10.91
N GLY A 193 12.80 -0.51 9.79
CA GLY A 193 13.91 0.06 8.98
C GLY A 193 13.72 -0.01 7.47
N VAL A 194 12.58 -0.50 6.99
CA VAL A 194 12.23 -0.46 5.58
C VAL A 194 11.58 0.89 5.27
N SER A 195 12.16 1.61 4.31
CA SER A 195 11.58 2.83 3.77
C SER A 195 10.67 2.50 2.61
N VAL A 196 9.41 2.89 2.70
CA VAL A 196 8.44 2.88 1.60
C VAL A 196 8.12 4.34 1.29
N PRO A 197 8.65 4.91 0.21
CA PRO A 197 8.35 6.30 -0.14
C PRO A 197 6.85 6.46 -0.37
N GLU A 198 6.21 7.30 0.44
CA GLU A 198 4.83 7.71 0.18
C GLU A 198 4.77 8.42 -1.19
N PRO A 199 3.70 8.24 -1.99
CA PRO A 199 3.49 9.02 -3.20
C PRO A 199 3.52 10.50 -2.86
N GLY A 200 4.58 11.19 -3.27
CA GLY A 200 4.77 12.60 -2.91
C GLY A 200 3.56 13.44 -3.30
N SER A 201 3.05 14.22 -2.36
CA SER A 201 1.99 15.20 -2.61
C SER A 201 2.42 16.29 -3.61
N LEU A 202 3.74 16.50 -3.79
CA LEU A 202 4.30 17.50 -4.69
C LEU A 202 4.06 17.18 -6.19
N PRO A 203 4.37 15.97 -6.72
CA PRO A 203 3.94 15.57 -8.06
C PRO A 203 2.43 15.75 -8.31
N MET A 204 1.60 15.38 -7.34
CA MET A 204 0.14 15.53 -7.42
C MET A 204 -0.29 17.00 -7.41
N PHE A 205 0.34 17.83 -6.57
CA PHE A 205 0.15 19.27 -6.53
C PHE A 205 0.58 19.92 -7.85
N LEU A 206 1.72 19.53 -8.41
CA LEU A 206 2.21 20.04 -9.69
C LEU A 206 1.30 19.61 -10.85
N ALA A 207 0.79 18.37 -10.85
CA ALA A 207 -0.19 17.91 -11.82
C ALA A 207 -1.50 18.71 -11.71
N ALA A 208 -2.01 18.93 -10.50
CA ALA A 208 -3.20 19.75 -10.24
C ALA A 208 -2.98 21.21 -10.68
N LEU A 209 -1.81 21.79 -10.38
CA LEU A 209 -1.45 23.15 -10.76
C LEU A 209 -1.38 23.29 -12.29
N CYS A 210 -0.77 22.32 -12.98
CA CYS A 210 -0.73 22.29 -14.45
C CYS A 210 -2.13 22.22 -15.07
N LEU A 211 -3.05 21.44 -14.49
CA LEU A 211 -4.46 21.38 -14.90
C LEU A 211 -5.14 22.75 -14.75
N VAL A 212 -5.00 23.39 -13.59
CA VAL A 212 -5.60 24.71 -13.33
C VAL A 212 -5.04 25.78 -14.28
N LEU A 213 -3.72 25.80 -14.49
CA LEU A 213 -3.07 26.75 -15.42
C LEU A 213 -3.45 26.48 -16.89
N GLY A 214 -3.64 25.22 -17.27
CA GLY A 214 -4.12 24.83 -18.60
C GLY A 214 -5.56 25.26 -18.86
N MET A 215 -6.43 25.22 -17.83
CA MET A 215 -7.80 25.73 -17.90
C MET A 215 -7.85 27.26 -17.93
N GLY A 216 -7.00 27.95 -17.16
CA GLY A 216 -6.94 29.42 -17.13
C GLY A 216 -6.54 30.06 -18.46
N ARG A 217 -5.73 29.37 -19.28
CA ARG A 217 -5.33 29.86 -20.61
C ARG A 217 -6.45 29.86 -21.65
N ARG A 218 -7.52 29.07 -21.47
CA ARG A 218 -8.65 29.05 -22.41
C ARG A 218 -9.60 30.24 -22.25
N HIS A 219 -9.50 30.98 -21.15
CA HIS A 219 -10.43 32.07 -20.83
C HIS A 219 -9.92 33.48 -21.19
N LEU A 220 -8.67 33.62 -21.67
CA LEU A 220 -8.02 34.90 -21.97
C LEU A 220 -7.81 35.16 -23.48
N GLY A 221 -8.33 34.30 -24.35
CA GLY A 221 -8.24 34.45 -25.81
C GLY A 221 -9.44 35.16 -26.43
N LEU A 222 -9.78 36.39 -26.01
CA LEU A 222 -10.71 37.24 -26.75
C LEU A 222 -10.49 38.72 -26.39
N ASN A 223 -9.69 39.41 -27.21
CA ASN A 223 -9.96 40.74 -27.78
C ASN A 223 -8.64 41.42 -28.18
N VAL A 224 -8.28 41.27 -29.46
CA VAL A 224 -7.53 42.32 -30.17
C VAL A 224 -8.36 42.65 -31.40
N ARG A 225 -9.17 43.71 -31.31
CA ARG A 225 -9.73 44.38 -32.48
C ARG A 225 -8.74 45.49 -32.83
N LEU A 226 -8.18 45.40 -34.03
CA LEU A 226 -7.44 46.47 -34.67
C LEU A 226 -8.47 47.51 -35.13
N ASP A 227 -8.36 48.71 -34.61
CA ASP A 227 -8.85 49.94 -35.25
C ASP A 227 -7.61 50.77 -35.62
#